data_AF-W9UY84-F1
#
_entry.id   AF-W9UY84-F1
#
_cell.length_a   1.000
_cell.length_b   1.000
_cell.length_c   1.000
_cell.angle_alpha   90.00
_cell.angle_beta   90.00
_cell.angle_gamma   90.00
#
_symmetry.space_group_name_H-M   'P 1'
#
loop_
_entity.id
_entity.type
_entity.pdbx_description
1 polymer ?
#
loop_
_entity_poly.entity_id
_entity_poly.type
_entity_poly.pdbx_seq_one_letter_code
_entity_poly.pdbx_strand_id
1 'polypeptide(L)'
;MNGREYPVSFLRQSPVADPATRSVHAWFQAPEGVAIGETGQLYLDDQLAYLPAHTMVMREGQMGVFVLEDDQPTFYPLPGAQEGRPFPAPLSIQSKVLVTSGQHRLSALGRTQ
;
A
#
# COMPACT_ATOMS: atom_id res chain seq x y z
N MET A 1 19.45 6.35 -14.63
CA MET A 1 18.13 6.24 -15.30
C MET A 1 17.63 7.66 -15.46
N ASN A 2 17.71 8.24 -16.65
CA ASN A 2 17.44 9.67 -16.87
C ASN A 2 16.17 9.81 -17.73
N GLY A 3 15.00 9.58 -17.11
CA GLY A 3 13.71 9.90 -17.72
C GLY A 3 13.29 11.32 -17.35
N ARG A 4 12.51 11.98 -18.20
CA ARG A 4 11.82 13.23 -17.82
C ARG A 4 10.50 12.88 -17.16
N GLU A 5 10.24 13.48 -16.01
CA GLU A 5 8.97 13.34 -15.30
C GLU A 5 8.07 14.52 -15.63
N TYR A 6 6.79 14.24 -15.88
CA TYR A 6 5.79 15.24 -16.19
C TYR A 6 4.59 15.05 -15.27
N PRO A 7 4.08 16.11 -14.62
CA PRO A 7 2.81 16.02 -13.91
C PRO A 7 1.69 15.78 -14.92
N VAL A 8 0.77 14.87 -14.59
CA VAL A 8 -0.41 14.57 -15.40
C VAL A 8 -1.67 14.65 -14.56
N SER A 9 -2.76 15.14 -15.15
CA SER A 9 -4.05 15.26 -14.49
C SER A 9 -5.03 14.24 -15.06
N PHE A 10 -5.65 13.44 -14.19
CA PHE A 10 -6.67 12.49 -14.61
C PHE A 10 -7.90 13.21 -15.19
N LEU A 11 -8.39 12.75 -16.34
CA LEU A 11 -9.58 13.30 -16.99
C LEU A 11 -10.78 12.38 -16.84
N ARG A 12 -10.64 11.11 -17.24
CA ARG A 12 -11.72 10.12 -17.18
C ARG A 12 -11.18 8.70 -17.29
N GLN A 13 -12.00 7.73 -16.91
CA GLN A 13 -11.77 6.30 -17.09
C GLN A 13 -12.95 5.70 -17.86
N SER A 14 -12.66 4.69 -18.69
CA SER A 14 -13.69 3.88 -19.34
C SER A 14 -14.53 3.14 -18.29
N PRO A 15 -15.86 3.16 -18.37
CA PRO A 15 -16.71 2.36 -17.50
C PRO A 15 -16.66 0.87 -17.85
N VAL A 16 -16.10 0.52 -19.02
CA VAL A 16 -15.97 -0.85 -19.51
C VAL A 16 -14.53 -1.31 -19.39
N ALA A 17 -14.33 -2.46 -18.73
CA ALA A 17 -13.06 -3.15 -18.67
C ALA A 17 -12.89 -4.08 -19.90
N ASP A 18 -11.68 -4.16 -20.43
CA ASP A 18 -11.32 -5.14 -21.44
C ASP A 18 -11.22 -6.54 -20.78
N PRO A 19 -12.06 -7.52 -21.17
CA PRO A 19 -12.07 -8.83 -20.55
C PRO A 19 -10.81 -9.66 -20.85
N ALA A 20 -10.13 -9.40 -21.97
CA ALA A 20 -8.93 -10.15 -22.36
C ALA A 20 -7.73 -9.76 -21.49
N THR A 21 -7.62 -8.46 -21.17
CA THR A 21 -6.47 -7.91 -20.42
C THR A 21 -6.80 -7.60 -18.96
N ARG A 22 -8.08 -7.69 -18.56
CA ARG A 22 -8.59 -7.25 -17.25
C ARG A 22 -8.17 -5.82 -16.90
N SER A 23 -8.07 -4.98 -17.92
CA SER A 23 -7.62 -3.60 -17.79
C SER A 23 -8.76 -2.61 -18.08
N VAL A 24 -8.60 -1.39 -17.58
CA VAL A 24 -9.48 -0.26 -17.88
C VAL A 24 -8.66 0.82 -18.55
N HIS A 25 -9.24 1.47 -19.56
CA HIS A 25 -8.56 2.59 -20.21
C HIS A 25 -8.81 3.88 -19.41
N ALA A 26 -7.74 4.64 -19.14
CA ALA A 26 -7.80 5.93 -18.48
C ALA A 26 -7.14 7.00 -19.36
N TRP A 27 -7.75 8.18 -19.41
CA TRP A 27 -7.22 9.33 -20.13
C TRP A 27 -6.76 10.39 -19.14
N PHE A 28 -5.59 10.97 -19.44
CA PHE A 28 -4.98 12.05 -18.69
C PHE A 28 -4.79 13.26 -19.60
N GLN A 29 -4.72 14.44 -19.02
CA GLN A 29 -4.32 15.65 -19.73
C GLN A 29 -2.88 15.47 -20.20
N ALA A 30 -2.65 15.67 -21.49
CA ALA A 30 -1.30 15.58 -22.05
C ALA A 30 -0.43 16.70 -21.44
N PRO A 31 0.78 16.36 -20.93
CA PRO A 31 1.71 17.35 -20.41
C PRO A 31 2.32 18.18 -21.55
N GLU A 32 2.72 19.41 -21.24
CA GLU A 32 3.43 20.25 -22.20
C GLU A 32 4.82 19.68 -22.51
N GLY A 33 5.24 19.77 -23.77
CA GLY A 33 6.59 19.38 -24.20
C GLY A 33 6.80 17.89 -24.48
N VAL A 34 5.74 17.07 -24.46
CA VAL A 34 5.79 15.66 -24.87
C VAL A 34 5.33 15.50 -26.32
N ALA A 35 6.10 14.76 -27.14
CA ALA A 35 5.72 14.49 -28.51
C ALA A 35 4.61 13.43 -28.61
N ILE A 36 3.74 13.56 -29.61
CA ILE A 36 2.69 12.57 -29.88
C ILE A 36 3.35 11.23 -30.23
N GLY A 37 2.90 10.15 -29.59
CA GLY A 37 3.39 8.80 -29.82
C GLY A 37 4.48 8.35 -28.85
N GLU A 38 4.94 9.22 -27.94
CA GLU A 38 5.84 8.80 -26.86
C GLU A 38 5.15 7.82 -25.89
N THR A 39 5.95 6.89 -25.36
CA THR A 39 5.51 5.89 -24.36
C THR A 39 6.28 6.11 -23.06
N GLY A 40 5.61 5.90 -21.93
CA GLY A 40 6.21 6.07 -20.60
C GLY A 40 5.52 5.21 -19.54
N GLN A 41 5.88 5.44 -18.29
CA GLN A 41 5.25 4.81 -17.13
C GLN A 41 4.46 5.86 -16.36
N LEU A 42 3.28 5.48 -15.90
CA LEU A 42 2.47 6.31 -14.99
C LEU A 42 2.80 5.91 -13.55
N TYR A 43 3.39 6.85 -12.81
CA TYR A 43 3.57 6.70 -11.37
C TYR A 43 2.36 7.33 -10.68
N LEU A 44 1.67 6.54 -9.86
CA LEU A 44 0.62 7.03 -8.97
C LEU A 44 1.18 7.10 -7.56
N ASP A 45 1.10 8.29 -6.97
CA ASP A 45 1.35 8.47 -5.54
C ASP A 45 0.00 8.52 -4.82
N ASP A 46 -0.12 7.81 -3.71
CA ASP A 46 -1.30 7.82 -2.86
C ASP A 46 -0.93 8.54 -1.56
N GLN A 47 -1.75 9.51 -1.14
CA GLN A 47 -1.52 10.22 0.12
C GLN A 47 -1.67 9.32 1.34
N LEU A 48 -2.30 8.15 1.17
CA LEU A 48 -2.49 7.19 2.23
C LEU A 48 -1.24 6.32 2.42
N ALA A 49 -0.67 6.32 3.62
CA ALA A 49 0.39 5.40 3.97
C ALA A 49 -0.13 3.95 3.98
N TYR A 50 0.58 3.03 3.34
CA TYR A 50 0.26 1.61 3.35
C TYR A 50 1.30 0.80 4.12
N LEU A 51 0.82 -0.20 4.85
CA LEU A 51 1.64 -1.23 5.47
C LEU A 51 2.04 -2.26 4.40
N PRO A 52 3.34 -2.55 4.23
CA PRO A 52 3.80 -3.56 3.29
C PRO A 52 3.27 -4.96 3.64
N ALA A 53 2.88 -5.73 2.63
CA ALA A 53 2.30 -7.06 2.87
C ALA A 53 3.22 -8.00 3.67
N HIS A 54 4.53 -7.90 3.48
CA HIS A 54 5.51 -8.77 4.14
C HIS A 54 5.70 -8.49 5.64
N THR A 55 5.29 -7.31 6.14
CA THR A 55 5.37 -6.99 7.57
C THR A 55 4.17 -7.55 8.34
N MET A 56 3.11 -7.94 7.63
CA MET A 56 1.90 -8.48 8.26
C MET A 56 2.04 -9.96 8.56
N VAL A 57 1.47 -10.37 9.67
CA VAL A 57 1.44 -11.76 10.12
C VAL A 57 0.07 -12.11 10.68
N MET A 58 -0.28 -13.39 10.59
CA MET A 58 -1.48 -13.92 11.24
C MET A 58 -1.18 -14.33 12.68
N ARG A 59 -2.00 -13.87 13.62
CA ARG A 59 -2.00 -14.30 15.02
C ARG A 59 -3.43 -14.55 15.45
N GLU A 60 -3.65 -15.70 16.09
CA GLU A 60 -4.97 -16.06 16.65
C GLU A 60 -6.12 -15.96 15.63
N GLY A 61 -5.84 -16.28 14.35
CA GLY A 61 -6.83 -16.21 13.26
C GLY A 61 -7.09 -14.80 12.70
N GLN A 62 -6.33 -13.78 13.15
CA GLN A 62 -6.45 -12.41 12.67
C GLN A 62 -5.14 -11.94 12.04
N MET A 63 -5.25 -11.22 10.92
CA MET A 63 -4.11 -10.53 10.32
C MET A 63 -3.77 -9.26 11.11
N GLY A 64 -2.49 -8.96 11.24
CA GLY A 64 -2.03 -7.75 11.91
C GLY A 64 -0.54 -7.48 11.71
N VAL A 65 -0.03 -6.46 12.36
CA VAL A 65 1.39 -6.08 12.36
C VAL A 65 1.92 -5.99 13.77
N PHE A 66 3.24 -6.06 13.95
CA PHE A 66 3.87 -5.70 15.20
C PHE A 66 4.38 -4.26 15.15
N VAL A 67 4.03 -3.49 16.18
CA VAL A 67 4.53 -2.13 16.40
C VAL A 67 5.23 -2.08 17.76
N LEU A 68 6.19 -1.18 17.92
CA LEU A 68 6.78 -0.94 19.24
C LEU A 68 5.89 0.01 20.04
N GLU A 69 5.48 -0.46 21.22
CA GLU A 69 4.87 0.34 22.27
C GLU A 69 5.77 0.23 23.51
N ASP A 70 6.29 1.36 23.99
CA ASP A 70 7.24 1.41 25.11
C ASP A 70 8.42 0.42 24.95
N ASP A 71 8.99 0.38 23.73
CA ASP A 71 10.09 -0.51 23.30
C ASP A 71 9.76 -2.02 23.34
N GLN A 72 8.49 -2.38 23.51
CA GLN A 72 8.02 -3.75 23.43
C GLN A 72 7.20 -3.99 22.16
N PRO A 73 7.43 -5.13 21.46
CA PRO A 73 6.64 -5.46 20.29
C PRO A 73 5.22 -5.86 20.68
N THR A 74 4.25 -5.04 20.29
CA THR A 74 2.82 -5.28 20.50
C THR A 74 2.14 -5.64 19.18
N PHE A 75 1.31 -6.68 19.19
CA PHE A 75 0.53 -7.06 18.02
C PHE A 75 -0.68 -6.13 17.86
N TYR A 76 -0.80 -5.50 16.69
CA TYR A 76 -1.92 -4.65 16.33
C TYR A 76 -2.78 -5.36 15.26
N PRO A 77 -4.02 -5.75 15.57
CA PRO A 77 -4.90 -6.41 14.60
C PRO A 77 -5.35 -5.44 13.50
N LEU A 78 -5.45 -5.95 12.28
CA LEU A 78 -5.91 -5.22 11.09
C LEU A 78 -7.15 -5.91 10.52
N PRO A 79 -8.35 -5.60 11.02
CA PRO A 79 -9.59 -6.19 10.52
C PRO A 79 -9.76 -5.93 9.02
N GLY A 80 -10.01 -7.00 8.26
CA GLY A 80 -10.16 -6.93 6.80
C GLY A 80 -8.84 -6.94 6.02
N ALA A 81 -7.69 -7.01 6.68
CA ALA A 81 -6.42 -7.23 6.00
C ALA A 81 -6.38 -8.62 5.36
N GLN A 82 -5.81 -8.70 4.17
CA GLN A 82 -5.66 -9.92 3.39
C GLN A 82 -4.20 -10.26 3.22
N GLU A 83 -3.88 -11.56 3.29
CA GLU A 83 -2.52 -12.04 3.08
C GLU A 83 -2.00 -11.65 1.69
N GLY A 84 -0.77 -11.17 1.62
CA GLY A 84 -0.12 -10.75 0.37
C GLY A 84 -0.59 -9.41 -0.19
N ARG A 85 -1.52 -8.69 0.45
CA ARG A 85 -1.99 -7.38 0.00
C ARG A 85 -1.58 -6.26 0.95
N PRO A 86 -1.01 -5.14 0.48
CA PRO A 86 -0.81 -3.96 1.30
C PRO A 86 -2.11 -3.52 1.97
N PHE A 87 -2.02 -3.01 3.20
CA PHE A 87 -3.17 -2.55 3.97
C PHE A 87 -2.99 -1.09 4.39
N PRO A 88 -4.00 -0.21 4.26
CA PRO A 88 -3.89 1.16 4.73
C PRO A 88 -3.45 1.25 6.19
N ALA A 89 -2.42 2.05 6.48
CA ALA A 89 -1.90 2.21 7.82
C ALA A 89 -2.92 2.96 8.70
N PRO A 90 -3.50 2.32 9.74
CA PRO A 90 -4.43 2.98 10.64
C PRO A 90 -3.77 4.18 11.34
N LEU A 91 -4.50 5.28 11.47
CA LEU A 91 -4.02 6.51 12.12
C LEU A 91 -3.46 6.26 13.54
N SER A 92 -4.03 5.30 14.25
CA SER A 92 -3.65 4.86 15.60
C SER A 92 -2.22 4.31 15.71
N ILE A 93 -1.62 3.88 14.60
CA ILE A 93 -0.26 3.30 14.58
C ILE A 93 0.70 4.01 13.63
N GLN A 94 0.26 5.07 12.94
CA GLN A 94 1.10 5.79 11.98
C GLN A 94 2.34 6.45 12.61
N SER A 95 2.25 6.84 13.89
CA SER A 95 3.37 7.42 14.64
C SER A 95 4.26 6.39 15.34
N LYS A 96 3.91 5.10 15.26
CA LYS A 96 4.63 4.02 15.96
C LYS A 96 5.72 3.42 15.08
N VAL A 97 6.72 2.83 15.72
CA VAL A 97 7.77 2.10 15.01
C VAL A 97 7.25 0.74 14.56
N LEU A 98 7.23 0.51 13.25
CA LEU A 98 6.81 -0.76 12.66
C LEU A 98 7.95 -1.79 12.75
N VAL A 99 7.63 -3.01 13.18
CA VAL A 99 8.57 -4.14 13.11
C VAL A 99 8.59 -4.68 11.68
N THR A 100 9.70 -4.50 10.97
CA THR A 100 9.85 -4.90 9.56
C THR A 100 10.60 -6.22 9.36
N SER A 101 11.21 -6.77 10.41
CA SER A 101 11.95 -8.04 10.37
C SER A 101 11.85 -8.80 11.69
N GLY A 102 11.97 -10.13 11.65
CA GLY A 102 11.88 -11.00 12.83
C GLY A 102 10.46 -11.20 13.38
N GLN A 103 9.44 -10.57 12.80
CA GLN A 103 8.03 -10.60 13.19
C GLN A 103 7.44 -12.01 13.30
N HIS A 104 7.94 -12.96 12.50
CA HIS A 104 7.48 -14.35 12.54
C HIS A 104 7.82 -15.05 13.87
N ARG A 105 8.88 -14.61 14.57
CA ARG A 105 9.32 -15.19 15.86
C ARG A 105 8.61 -14.57 17.06
N LEU A 106 7.88 -13.48 16.87
CA LEU A 106 7.15 -12.79 17.94
C LEU A 106 5.83 -13.52 18.22
N SER A 107 5.62 -13.86 19.50
CA SER A 107 4.30 -14.24 19.99
C SER A 107 3.45 -12.99 20.19
N ALA A 108 2.13 -13.14 20.07
CA ALA A 108 1.21 -12.10 20.51
C ALA A 108 1.28 -12.03 22.03
N LEU A 109 2.18 -11.22 22.58
CA LEU A 109 2.15 -10.83 23.98
C LEU A 109 1.23 -9.62 24.10
N GLY A 110 -0.07 -9.87 24.18
CA GLY A 110 -1.08 -8.86 24.49
C GLY A 110 -1.76 -9.26 25.80
N ARG A 111 -1.64 -8.42 26.83
CA ARG A 111 -2.32 -8.62 28.11
C ARG A 111 -3.83 -8.77 27.88
N THR A 112 -4.39 -9.87 28.35
CA THR A 112 -5.80 -9.95 28.74
C THR A 112 -6.07 -8.84 29.75
N GLN A 113 -7.00 -7.94 29.43
CA GLN A 113 -7.82 -7.26 30.42
C GLN A 113 -9.27 -7.57 30.11
#